data_AF-A0A7D9M8K8-F1
#
_entry.id   AF-A0A7D9M8K8-F1
#
_cell.length_a   1.000
_cell.length_b   1.000
_cell.length_c   1.000
_cell.angle_alpha   90.00
_cell.angle_beta   90.00
_cell.angle_gamma   90.00
#
_symmetry.space_group_name_H-M   'P 1'
#
loop_
_entity.id
_entity.type
_entity.pdbx_description
1 polymer ?
#
loop_
_entity_poly.entity_id
_entity_poly.type
_entity_poly.pdbx_seq_one_letter_code
_entity_poly.pdbx_strand_id
1 'polypeptide(L)'
;ENFAKKGETLKEHITKYLGEERGPEPHLTIPEFLDYIFSKTNSVFKEEHKEVYQDMTKPLSCYWIASSHNTYLTGNQLLSESSVEAYTRCLRMGCRCVECKKIVKFEKT
;
A
#
# COMPACT_ATOMS: atom_id res chain seq x y z
N GLU A 1 -10.40 -14.70 -0.43
CA GLU A 1 -9.93 -15.70 0.53
C GLU A 1 -9.44 -15.05 1.84
N ASN A 2 -10.31 -14.36 2.60
CA ASN A 2 -9.89 -13.59 3.80
C ASN A 2 -10.70 -13.90 5.07
N PHE A 3 -11.41 -15.02 5.17
CA PHE A 3 -12.27 -15.29 6.35
C PHE A 3 -11.70 -16.24 7.41
N ALA A 4 -10.52 -16.80 7.19
CA ALA A 4 -9.74 -17.55 8.17
C ALA A 4 -8.41 -17.89 7.50
N LYS A 5 -7.32 -18.07 8.27
CA LYS A 5 -6.20 -18.82 7.70
C LYS A 5 -6.75 -20.18 7.25
N LYS A 6 -6.35 -20.66 6.07
CA LYS A 6 -6.88 -21.91 5.51
C LYS A 6 -6.73 -23.05 6.54
N GLY A 7 -7.84 -23.48 7.14
CA GLY A 7 -7.88 -24.53 8.18
C GLY A 7 -8.14 -24.07 9.62
N GLU A 8 -8.19 -22.76 9.90
CA GLU A 8 -8.56 -22.23 11.24
C GLU A 8 -10.08 -22.29 11.42
N THR A 9 -10.53 -22.87 12.53
CA THR A 9 -11.94 -22.95 12.88
C THR A 9 -12.45 -21.61 13.42
N LEU A 10 -13.76 -21.35 13.31
CA LEU A 10 -14.37 -20.14 13.86
C LEU A 10 -14.13 -19.99 15.37
N LYS A 11 -14.15 -21.12 16.11
CA LYS A 11 -13.90 -21.12 17.55
C LYS A 11 -12.49 -20.65 17.89
N GLU A 12 -11.48 -21.19 17.21
CA GLU A 12 -10.08 -20.78 17.39
C GLU A 12 -9.87 -19.30 17.08
N HIS A 13 -10.48 -18.82 15.99
CA HIS A 13 -10.39 -17.42 15.59
C HIS A 13 -11.01 -16.47 16.63
N ILE A 14 -12.22 -16.77 17.12
CA ILE A 14 -12.89 -15.95 18.15
C ILE A 14 -12.09 -15.93 19.45
N THR A 15 -11.64 -17.09 19.93
CA THR A 15 -10.82 -17.18 21.16
C THR A 15 -9.52 -16.40 21.04
N LYS A 16 -8.85 -16.51 19.89
CA LYS A 16 -7.63 -15.75 19.61
C LYS A 16 -7.88 -14.24 19.51
N TYR A 17 -8.99 -13.82 18.91
CA TYR A 17 -9.34 -12.41 18.80
C TYR A 17 -9.63 -11.78 20.16
N LEU A 18 -10.41 -12.48 20.99
CA LEU A 18 -10.76 -12.02 22.33
C LEU A 18 -9.56 -12.04 23.29
N GLY A 19 -8.61 -12.96 23.08
CA GLY A 19 -7.45 -13.13 23.96
C GLY A 19 -7.79 -13.73 25.33
N GLU A 20 -9.01 -14.23 25.49
CA GLU A 20 -9.53 -14.87 26.71
C GLU A 20 -10.22 -16.20 26.38
N GLU A 21 -10.15 -17.17 27.30
CA GLU A 21 -10.86 -18.43 27.15
C GLU A 21 -12.31 -18.29 27.62
N ARG A 22 -13.26 -18.46 26.68
CA ARG A 22 -14.70 -18.51 26.96
C ARG A 22 -15.25 -19.91 26.75
N GLY A 23 -15.26 -20.73 27.80
CA GLY A 23 -15.96 -22.02 27.82
C GLY A 23 -15.77 -22.91 26.58
N PRO A 24 -16.66 -23.89 26.35
CA PRO A 24 -16.59 -24.74 25.16
C PRO A 24 -17.17 -24.09 23.89
N GLU A 25 -17.93 -22.99 24.04
CA GLU A 25 -18.61 -22.27 22.97
C GLU A 25 -18.35 -20.75 23.07
N PRO A 26 -17.20 -20.29 22.53
CA PRO A 26 -16.87 -18.87 22.53
C PRO A 26 -17.83 -18.11 21.60
N HIS A 27 -18.24 -16.92 22.04
CA HIS A 27 -19.13 -16.04 21.30
C HIS A 27 -18.72 -14.58 21.49
N LEU A 28 -19.07 -13.75 20.50
CA LEU A 28 -18.94 -12.30 20.56
C LEU A 28 -20.29 -11.70 20.96
N THR A 29 -20.29 -10.79 21.92
CA THR A 29 -21.40 -9.89 22.17
C THR A 29 -21.55 -8.89 21.02
N ILE A 30 -22.68 -8.19 20.92
CA ILE A 30 -22.89 -7.20 19.85
C ILE A 30 -21.78 -6.12 19.83
N PRO A 31 -21.37 -5.53 20.98
CA PRO A 31 -20.26 -4.58 20.99
C PRO A 31 -18.95 -5.21 20.50
N GLU A 32 -18.59 -6.39 20.98
CA GLU A 32 -17.36 -7.09 20.58
C GLU A 32 -17.34 -7.45 19.09
N PHE A 33 -18.51 -7.75 18.52
CA PHE A 33 -18.66 -8.00 17.09
C PHE A 33 -18.49 -6.72 16.26
N LEU A 34 -19.03 -5.59 16.72
CA LEU A 34 -18.80 -4.30 16.07
C LEU A 34 -17.33 -3.91 16.14
N ASP A 35 -16.71 -4.07 17.31
CA ASP A 35 -15.28 -3.84 17.49
C ASP A 35 -14.46 -4.72 16.54
N TYR A 36 -14.83 -6.00 16.40
CA TYR A 36 -14.21 -6.91 15.45
C TYR A 36 -14.29 -6.41 14.01
N ILE A 37 -15.48 -5.99 13.55
CA ILE A 37 -15.69 -5.50 12.18
C ILE A 37 -14.76 -4.34 11.84
N PHE A 38 -14.56 -3.41 12.78
CA PHE A 38 -13.71 -2.24 12.60
C PHE A 38 -12.25 -2.46 13.03
N SER A 39 -11.93 -3.62 13.60
CA SER A 39 -10.57 -3.96 14.02
C SER A 39 -9.64 -4.20 12.83
N LYS A 40 -8.33 -4.08 13.09
CA LYS A 40 -7.29 -4.44 12.11
C LYS A 40 -7.34 -5.92 11.72
N THR A 41 -7.85 -6.78 12.59
CA THR A 41 -7.99 -8.23 12.34
C THR A 41 -8.94 -8.52 11.18
N ASN A 42 -9.94 -7.65 10.96
CA ASN A 42 -10.88 -7.72 9.85
C ASN A 42 -10.50 -6.79 8.68
N SER A 43 -9.22 -6.38 8.59
CA SER A 43 -8.73 -5.57 7.48
C SER A 43 -8.78 -6.36 6.16
N VAL A 44 -9.27 -5.73 5.10
CA VAL A 44 -9.18 -6.27 3.74
C VAL A 44 -7.73 -6.32 3.25
N PHE A 45 -6.87 -5.42 3.75
CA PHE A 45 -5.46 -5.39 3.45
C PHE A 45 -4.72 -6.44 4.27
N LYS A 46 -3.90 -7.23 3.58
CA LYS A 46 -2.98 -8.20 4.16
C LYS A 46 -1.79 -7.46 4.78
N GLU A 47 -1.53 -7.70 6.06
CA GLU A 47 -0.42 -7.08 6.79
C GLU A 47 0.93 -7.44 6.17
N GLU A 48 1.05 -8.66 5.62
CA GLU A 48 2.28 -9.14 4.97
C GLU A 48 2.65 -8.31 3.73
N HIS A 49 1.69 -7.63 3.11
CA HIS A 49 1.89 -6.82 1.91
C HIS A 49 2.31 -5.38 2.21
N LYS A 50 2.50 -5.01 3.50
CA LYS A 50 3.03 -3.69 3.87
C LYS A 50 4.51 -3.53 3.57
N GLU A 51 5.23 -4.64 3.56
CA GLU A 51 6.64 -4.73 3.19
C GLU A 51 6.79 -5.42 1.82
N VAL A 52 8.02 -5.52 1.33
CA VAL A 52 8.31 -6.24 0.09
C VAL A 52 8.00 -7.73 0.28
N TYR A 53 6.95 -8.21 -0.38
CA TYR A 53 6.47 -9.59 -0.30
C TYR A 53 6.69 -10.39 -1.59
N GLN A 54 7.04 -9.71 -2.69
CA GLN A 54 7.38 -10.37 -3.94
C GLN A 54 8.82 -10.92 -3.90
N ASP A 55 9.06 -12.00 -4.64
CA ASP A 55 10.40 -12.50 -4.89
C ASP A 55 11.19 -11.46 -5.69
N MET A 56 12.21 -10.85 -5.07
CA MET A 56 13.06 -9.80 -5.67
C MET A 56 14.34 -10.34 -6.35
N THR A 57 14.43 -11.65 -6.58
CA THR A 57 15.60 -12.29 -7.19
C THR A 57 15.45 -12.53 -8.69
N LYS A 58 14.26 -12.27 -9.27
CA LYS A 58 14.01 -12.44 -10.70
C LYS A 58 14.66 -11.30 -11.52
N PRO A 59 14.84 -11.48 -12.84
CA PRO A 59 15.29 -10.38 -13.71
C PRO A 59 14.34 -9.18 -13.67
N LEU A 60 14.86 -7.97 -13.90
CA LEU A 60 14.11 -6.71 -13.82
C LEU A 60 12.86 -6.68 -14.72
N SER A 61 12.90 -7.36 -15.87
CA SER A 61 11.79 -7.48 -16.82
C SER A 61 10.57 -8.24 -16.28
N CYS A 62 10.69 -8.92 -15.13
CA CYS A 62 9.60 -9.64 -14.50
C CYS A 62 8.75 -8.78 -13.56
N TYR A 63 9.06 -7.49 -13.40
CA TYR A 63 8.38 -6.60 -12.47
C TYR A 63 7.67 -5.46 -13.19
N TRP A 64 6.52 -5.08 -12.64
CA TRP A 64 5.92 -3.79 -12.94
C TRP A 64 6.67 -2.69 -12.18
N ILE A 65 7.08 -1.64 -12.89
CA ILE A 65 7.84 -0.53 -12.31
C ILE A 65 6.97 0.73 -12.33
N ALA A 66 6.67 1.26 -11.14
CA ALA A 66 6.01 2.54 -11.01
C ALA A 66 6.87 3.64 -11.66
N SER A 67 6.34 4.26 -12.71
CA SER A 67 7.06 5.16 -13.60
C SER A 67 6.29 6.46 -13.79
N SER A 68 7.00 7.58 -13.91
CA SER A 68 6.44 8.92 -14.13
C SER A 68 7.03 9.53 -15.38
N HIS A 69 6.15 10.10 -16.20
CA HIS A 69 6.48 10.84 -17.42
C HIS A 69 6.39 12.34 -17.16
N ASN A 70 7.26 13.14 -17.79
CA ASN A 70 7.40 14.57 -17.57
C ASN A 70 7.38 14.95 -16.06
N THR A 71 8.14 14.22 -15.24
CA THR A 71 8.08 14.27 -13.77
C THR A 71 8.30 15.68 -13.20
N TYR A 72 8.98 16.55 -13.94
CA TYR A 72 9.20 17.94 -13.57
C TYR A 72 7.94 18.81 -13.59
N LEU A 73 6.90 18.47 -14.36
CA LEU A 73 5.70 19.28 -14.48
C LEU A 73 4.81 19.16 -13.25
N THR A 74 4.32 20.31 -12.77
CA THR A 74 3.45 20.37 -11.58
C THR A 74 1.96 20.38 -11.92
N GLY A 75 1.60 20.55 -13.20
CA GLY A 75 0.21 20.60 -13.65
C GLY A 75 0.06 20.20 -15.11
N ASN A 76 -0.66 21.01 -15.90
CA ASN A 76 -0.96 20.72 -17.30
C ASN A 76 0.30 20.68 -18.20
N GLN A 77 0.21 19.97 -19.31
CA GLN A 77 1.37 19.68 -20.19
C GLN A 77 1.92 20.90 -20.96
N LEU A 78 1.19 22.02 -21.04
CA LEU A 78 1.53 23.14 -21.92
C LEU A 78 2.00 24.39 -21.16
N LEU A 79 1.33 24.72 -20.05
CA LEU A 79 1.44 26.00 -19.35
C LEU A 79 1.90 25.86 -17.90
N SER A 80 1.98 24.64 -17.36
CA SER A 80 2.41 24.48 -15.97
C SER A 80 3.90 24.66 -15.80
N GLU A 81 4.28 25.07 -14.59
CA GLU A 81 5.67 25.26 -14.22
C GLU A 81 6.37 23.91 -13.99
N SER A 82 7.68 23.94 -14.18
CA SER A 82 8.58 22.85 -13.87
C SER A 82 9.19 23.06 -12.49
N SER A 83 9.24 22.02 -11.65
CA SER A 83 9.76 22.08 -10.27
C SER A 83 10.61 20.87 -9.94
N VAL A 84 11.64 21.08 -9.12
CA VAL A 84 12.49 20.01 -8.60
C VAL A 84 11.75 19.22 -7.50
N GLU A 85 10.89 19.88 -6.73
CA GLU A 85 10.04 19.28 -5.71
C GLU A 85 9.09 18.22 -6.29
N ALA A 86 8.70 18.34 -7.56
CA ALA A 86 7.89 17.33 -8.25
C ALA A 86 8.58 15.96 -8.28
N TYR A 87 9.90 15.92 -8.48
CA TYR A 87 10.69 14.67 -8.38
C TYR A 87 10.70 14.11 -6.97
N THR A 88 10.91 14.95 -5.95
CA THR A 88 10.89 14.54 -4.54
C THR A 88 9.56 13.91 -4.16
N ARG A 89 8.44 14.53 -4.57
CA ARG A 89 7.09 13.99 -4.34
C ARG A 89 6.90 12.66 -5.05
N CYS A 90 7.29 12.57 -6.31
CA CYS A 90 7.18 11.36 -7.13
C CYS A 90 7.90 10.16 -6.48
N LEU A 91 9.14 10.37 -6.06
CA LEU A 91 9.96 9.33 -5.42
C LEU A 91 9.40 8.90 -4.05
N ARG A 92 8.88 9.85 -3.25
CA ARG A 92 8.21 9.57 -1.97
C ARG A 92 6.93 8.76 -2.12
N MET A 93 6.21 8.90 -3.23
CA MET A 93 5.03 8.09 -3.55
C MET A 93 5.38 6.69 -4.07
N GLY A 94 6.66 6.32 -4.15
CA GLY A 94 7.10 5.00 -4.56
C GLY A 94 7.47 4.87 -6.05
N CYS A 95 7.50 5.96 -6.81
CA CYS A 95 8.00 5.92 -8.19
C CYS A 95 9.48 5.52 -8.23
N ARG A 96 9.86 4.73 -9.24
CA ARG A 96 11.24 4.22 -9.43
C ARG A 96 11.82 4.53 -10.80
N CYS A 97 11.03 5.06 -11.73
CA CYS A 97 11.49 5.59 -13.00
C CYS A 97 10.95 7.01 -13.20
N VAL A 98 11.85 7.99 -13.35
CA VAL A 98 11.50 9.41 -13.53
C VAL A 98 12.11 9.94 -14.80
N GLU A 99 11.40 10.88 -15.43
CA GLU A 99 11.88 11.51 -16.66
C GLU A 99 12.56 12.85 -16.35
N CYS A 100 13.80 12.99 -16.81
CA CYS A 100 14.58 14.22 -16.69
C CYS A 100 14.71 14.91 -18.05
N LYS A 101 14.12 16.09 -18.19
CA LYS A 101 14.28 16.93 -19.38
C LYS A 101 15.32 18.02 -19.14
N LYS A 102 16.35 18.08 -19.99
CA LYS A 102 17.30 19.19 -19.98
C LYS A 102 16.61 20.43 -20.58
N ILE A 103 16.24 21.37 -19.71
CA ILE A 103 15.71 22.67 -20.15
C ILE A 103 16.91 23.59 -20.40
N VAL A 104 17.14 23.94 -21.66
CA VAL A 104 18.06 25.04 -22.00
C VAL A 104 17.29 26.33 -21.74
N LYS A 105 17.62 27.03 -20.64
CA LYS A 105 17.16 28.40 -20.44
C LYS A 105 17.94 29.27 -21.43
N PHE A 106 17.28 29.74 -22.48
CA PHE A 106 17.78 30.87 -23.24
C PHE A 106 17.58 32.10 -22.37
N GLU A 107 18.66 32.55 -21.72
CA GLU A 107 18.69 33.90 -21.15
C GLU A 107 18.55 34.87 -22.31
N LYS A 108 17.51 35.71 -22.29
CA LYS A 108 17.41 36.84 -23.21
C LYS A 108 18.48 37.84 -22.80
N THR A 109 19.57 37.89 -23.56
CA THR A 109 20.41 39.10 -23.70
C THR A 109 19.63 40.23 -24.36
#